data_AF-A0A8X6TM21-F1
#
_entry.id   AF-A0A8X6TM21-F1
#
_cell.length_a   1.000
_cell.length_b   1.000
_cell.length_c   1.000
_cell.angle_alpha   90.00
_cell.angle_beta   90.00
_cell.angle_gamma   90.00
#
_symmetry.space_group_name_H-M   'P 1'
#
loop_
_entity.id
_entity.type
_entity.pdbx_description
1 polymer ?
#
loop_
_entity_poly.entity_id
_entity_poly.type
_entity_poly.pdbx_seq_one_letter_code
_entity_poly.pdbx_strand_id
1 'polypeptide(L)'
;MVNIQTADIMSDYFSTYSRNVRVVAWILRFIHNISNVNKLRGNLVYEEFKKAENLVFKSMQLRSFQDEKFLAKMQAFKDEEGLLRIRTKLEDSDEKEDFKFPVLLPANDVVENFWIIKAKKLVKQVLNECVTFKRYKAKHVEVPFAPLPRE
;
A
#
# COMPACT_ATOMS: atom_id res chain seq x y z
N MET A 1 7.57 -17.64 39.32
CA MET A 1 8.36 -18.22 38.21
C MET A 1 7.61 -17.96 36.93
N VAL A 2 8.27 -17.25 36.01
CA VAL A 2 7.73 -16.75 34.76
C VAL A 2 7.58 -17.91 33.77
N ASN A 3 6.43 -18.01 33.10
CA ASN A 3 6.37 -18.67 31.79
C ASN A 3 5.31 -17.97 30.93
N ILE A 4 5.72 -16.83 30.38
CA ILE A 4 5.09 -16.18 29.23
C ILE A 4 6.16 -16.27 28.13
N GLN A 5 5.76 -16.48 26.87
CA GLN A 5 6.54 -16.42 25.61
C GLN A 5 6.64 -17.80 24.93
N THR A 6 6.30 -17.99 23.66
CA THR A 6 6.67 -17.15 22.50
C THR A 6 5.63 -17.12 21.36
N ALA A 7 4.49 -17.80 21.46
CA ALA A 7 3.54 -17.91 20.34
C ALA A 7 2.52 -16.75 20.24
N ASP A 8 2.08 -16.18 21.36
CA ASP A 8 0.98 -15.21 21.35
C ASP A 8 1.40 -13.74 21.20
N ILE A 9 2.71 -13.45 21.18
CA ILE A 9 3.20 -12.08 20.95
C ILE A 9 3.29 -11.78 19.43
N MET A 10 3.31 -12.81 18.58
CA MET A 10 3.46 -12.66 17.13
C MET A 10 2.13 -12.47 16.38
N SER A 11 0.99 -12.84 16.96
CA SER A 11 -0.31 -12.78 16.28
C SER A 11 -0.89 -11.38 16.23
N ASP A 12 -0.79 -10.61 17.32
CA ASP A 12 -1.54 -9.37 17.43
C ASP A 12 -0.79 -8.14 16.90
N TYR A 13 0.55 -8.19 16.81
CA TYR A 13 1.36 -7.08 16.27
C TYR A 13 1.60 -7.17 14.75
N PHE A 14 1.66 -8.37 14.17
CA PHE A 14 1.91 -8.58 12.73
C PHE A 14 0.64 -8.65 11.88
N SER A 15 -0.55 -8.69 12.49
CA SER A 15 -1.82 -8.93 11.80
C SER A 15 -2.34 -7.74 10.96
N THR A 16 -1.81 -6.53 11.15
CA THR A 16 -2.25 -5.33 10.41
C THR A 16 -1.29 -4.96 9.28
N TYR A 17 0.03 -4.85 9.51
CA TYR A 17 0.97 -4.41 8.47
C TYR A 17 1.01 -5.34 7.26
N SER A 18 1.54 -6.55 7.45
CA SER A 18 1.79 -7.50 6.37
C SER A 18 0.50 -7.89 5.65
N ARG A 19 -0.63 -7.94 6.37
CA ARG A 19 -1.95 -8.17 5.80
C ARG A 19 -2.41 -7.01 4.92
N ASN A 20 -2.19 -5.77 5.33
CA ASN A 20 -2.58 -4.60 4.53
C ASN A 20 -1.70 -4.42 3.31
N VAL A 21 -0.38 -4.63 3.43
CA VAL A 21 0.52 -4.65 2.26
C VAL A 21 0.05 -5.71 1.28
N ARG A 22 -0.29 -6.92 1.75
CA ARG A 22 -0.81 -7.99 0.89
C ARG A 22 -2.10 -7.57 0.18
N VAL A 23 -3.03 -6.90 0.87
CA VAL A 23 -4.26 -6.37 0.26
C VAL A 23 -3.94 -5.32 -0.81
N VAL A 24 -3.07 -4.35 -0.50
CA VAL A 24 -2.64 -3.31 -1.45
C VAL A 24 -1.96 -3.93 -2.67
N ALA A 25 -1.08 -4.92 -2.47
CA ALA A 25 -0.40 -5.64 -3.54
C ALA A 25 -1.39 -6.34 -4.48
N TRP A 26 -2.41 -7.02 -3.94
CA TRP A 26 -3.47 -7.63 -4.75
C TRP A 26 -4.27 -6.61 -5.57
N ILE A 27 -4.51 -5.43 -5.01
CA ILE A 27 -5.25 -4.37 -5.70
C ILE A 27 -4.40 -3.76 -6.82
N LEU A 28 -3.11 -3.53 -6.56
CA LEU A 28 -2.17 -3.09 -7.59
C LEU A 28 -2.07 -4.12 -8.73
N ARG A 29 -2.00 -5.41 -8.40
CA ARG A 29 -2.04 -6.49 -9.40
C ARG A 29 -3.36 -6.51 -10.17
N PHE A 30 -4.49 -6.31 -9.50
CA PHE A 30 -5.80 -6.24 -10.16
C PHE A 30 -5.86 -5.09 -11.16
N ILE A 31 -5.40 -3.90 -10.77
CA ILE A 31 -5.31 -2.73 -11.66
C ILE A 31 -4.37 -3.02 -12.83
N HIS A 32 -3.20 -3.61 -12.56
CA HIS A 32 -2.26 -4.01 -13.60
C HIS A 32 -2.91 -4.99 -14.60
N ASN A 33 -3.58 -6.04 -14.13
CA ASN A 33 -4.20 -7.07 -14.98
C ASN A 33 -5.41 -6.57 -15.78
N ILE A 34 -6.04 -5.47 -15.35
CA ILE A 34 -7.09 -4.80 -16.10
C ILE A 34 -6.51 -3.98 -17.23
N SER A 35 -5.40 -3.28 -16.97
CA SER A 35 -4.80 -2.34 -17.92
C SER A 35 -3.80 -2.99 -18.88
N ASN A 36 -3.38 -4.24 -18.63
CA ASN A 36 -2.34 -4.92 -19.39
C ASN A 36 -2.84 -6.24 -20.00
N VAL A 37 -2.34 -6.53 -21.20
CA VAL A 37 -2.62 -7.79 -21.91
C VAL A 37 -1.93 -8.97 -21.22
N ASN A 38 -0.70 -8.75 -20.75
CA ASN A 38 0.08 -9.73 -20.01
C ASN A 38 -0.38 -9.77 -18.55
N LYS A 39 -1.27 -10.71 -18.24
CA LYS A 39 -1.86 -10.84 -16.91
C LYS A 39 -0.96 -11.64 -15.99
N LEU A 40 -0.69 -11.09 -14.82
CA LEU A 40 0.00 -11.76 -13.72
C LEU A 40 -0.95 -12.75 -13.03
N ARG A 41 -0.50 -13.99 -12.84
CA ARG A 41 -1.26 -15.08 -12.21
C ARG A 41 -0.42 -15.77 -11.13
N GLY A 42 -1.09 -16.49 -10.22
CA GLY A 42 -0.45 -17.22 -9.13
C GLY A 42 -0.23 -16.38 -7.87
N ASN A 43 0.73 -16.78 -7.04
CA ASN A 43 1.03 -16.08 -5.79
C ASN A 43 1.64 -14.69 -6.03
N LEU A 44 1.52 -13.78 -5.05
CA LEU A 44 2.19 -12.48 -5.09
C LEU A 44 3.71 -12.68 -5.02
N VAL A 45 4.44 -11.93 -5.85
CA VAL A 45 5.91 -11.96 -5.84
C VAL A 45 6.48 -10.81 -5.01
N TYR A 46 7.75 -10.92 -4.63
CA TYR A 46 8.44 -9.92 -3.82
C TYR A 46 8.30 -8.50 -4.38
N GLU A 47 8.49 -8.31 -5.69
CA GLU A 47 8.37 -7.01 -6.35
C GLU A 47 7.02 -6.33 -6.14
N GLU A 48 5.94 -7.11 -6.01
CA GLU A 48 4.61 -6.56 -5.77
C GLU A 48 4.39 -6.19 -4.31
N PHE A 49 4.99 -6.95 -3.39
CA PHE A 49 5.05 -6.56 -1.99
C PHE A 49 5.85 -5.27 -1.83
N LYS A 50 7.05 -5.19 -2.40
CA LYS A 50 7.90 -4.01 -2.34
C LYS A 50 7.18 -2.77 -2.89
N LYS A 51 6.55 -2.88 -4.06
CA LYS A 51 5.73 -1.79 -4.63
C LYS A 51 4.58 -1.37 -3.72
N ALA A 52 3.88 -2.33 -3.11
CA ALA A 52 2.79 -2.05 -2.20
C ALA A 52 3.27 -1.36 -0.91
N GLU A 53 4.38 -1.81 -0.32
CA GLU A 53 5.00 -1.20 0.86
C GLU A 53 5.40 0.24 0.58
N ASN A 54 6.10 0.47 -0.53
CA ASN A 54 6.53 1.81 -0.94
C ASN A 54 5.35 2.77 -1.14
N LEU A 55 4.25 2.30 -1.76
CA LEU A 55 3.05 3.10 -1.95
C LEU A 55 2.45 3.53 -0.60
N VAL A 56 2.40 2.61 0.36
CA VAL A 56 1.88 2.87 1.71
C VAL A 56 2.76 3.89 2.43
N PHE A 57 4.08 3.71 2.41
CA PHE A 57 5.02 4.63 3.05
C PHE A 57 4.99 6.03 2.42
N LYS A 58 4.99 6.13 1.09
CA LYS A 58 4.81 7.43 0.40
C LYS A 58 3.54 8.15 0.83
N SER A 59 2.44 7.40 0.94
CA SER A 59 1.14 7.97 1.35
C SER A 59 1.15 8.46 2.79
N MET A 60 1.97 7.87 3.67
CA MET A 60 2.19 8.38 5.03
C MET A 60 3.05 9.64 5.00
N GLN A 61 4.17 9.60 4.29
CA GLN A 61 5.11 10.69 4.22
C GLN A 61 4.49 11.97 3.65
N LEU A 62 3.73 11.87 2.55
CA LEU A 62 3.05 13.01 1.92
C LEU A 62 2.08 13.75 2.85
N ARG A 63 1.51 13.05 3.83
CA ARG A 63 0.54 13.63 4.76
C ARG A 63 1.21 14.19 6.01
N SER A 64 2.25 13.54 6.49
CA SER A 64 2.86 13.87 7.78
C SER A 64 4.07 14.80 7.65
N PHE A 65 4.74 14.83 6.50
CA PHE A 65 5.96 15.61 6.29
C PHE A 65 5.79 16.61 5.13
N GLN A 66 5.18 17.76 5.42
CA GLN A 66 5.07 18.88 4.50
C GLN A 66 6.04 20.03 4.82
N ASP A 67 6.60 20.05 6.04
CA ASP A 67 7.50 21.11 6.48
C ASP A 67 8.94 20.84 6.02
N GLU A 68 9.41 21.61 5.04
CA GLU A 68 10.77 21.53 4.52
C GLU A 68 11.84 21.86 5.56
N LYS A 69 11.56 22.72 6.54
CA LYS A 69 12.52 23.06 7.60
C LYS A 69 12.77 21.87 8.52
N PHE A 70 11.71 21.11 8.83
CA PHE A 70 11.83 19.86 9.58
C PHE A 70 12.64 18.82 8.81
N LEU A 71 12.39 18.68 7.50
CA LEU A 71 13.12 17.75 6.64
C LEU A 71 14.62 18.09 6.55
N ALA A 72 14.95 19.38 6.40
CA ALA A 72 16.34 19.84 6.39
C ALA A 72 17.04 19.57 7.72
N LYS A 73 16.36 19.83 8.85
CA LYS A 73 16.90 19.53 10.19
C LYS A 73 17.20 18.05 10.39
N MET A 74 16.35 17.17 9.85
CA MET A 74 16.50 15.72 9.93
C MET A 74 17.45 15.13 8.87
N GLN A 75 18.06 15.97 8.01
CA GLN A 75 18.89 15.50 6.89
C GLN A 75 18.16 14.48 6.01
N ALA A 76 16.84 14.70 5.81
CA ALA A 76 16.01 13.82 5.02
C ALA A 76 16.20 14.11 3.52
N PHE A 77 16.24 13.05 2.71
CA PHE A 77 16.35 13.12 1.26
C PHE A 77 15.39 12.13 0.60
N LYS A 78 15.10 12.31 -0.69
CA LYS A 78 14.29 11.35 -1.46
C LYS A 78 15.20 10.35 -2.16
N ASP A 79 14.88 9.06 -2.05
CA ASP A 79 15.55 8.01 -2.80
C ASP A 79 15.03 7.89 -4.25
N GLU A 80 15.59 6.96 -5.03
CA GLU A 80 15.18 6.67 -6.40
C GLU A 80 13.71 6.21 -6.50
N GLU A 81 13.25 5.52 -5.45
CA GLU A 81 11.88 5.07 -5.35
C GLU A 81 10.95 6.20 -4.91
N GLY A 82 11.44 7.40 -4.56
CA GLY A 82 10.68 8.58 -4.16
C GLY A 82 10.20 8.57 -2.70
N LEU A 83 10.80 7.76 -1.83
CA LEU A 83 10.59 7.74 -0.38
C LEU A 83 11.54 8.70 0.33
N LEU A 84 11.05 9.36 1.38
CA LEU A 84 11.90 10.14 2.28
C LEU A 84 12.70 9.20 3.17
N ARG A 85 14.03 9.31 3.12
CA ARG A 85 14.99 8.58 3.96
C ARG A 85 15.87 9.55 4.73
N ILE A 86 16.40 9.12 5.87
CA ILE A 86 17.27 9.92 6.73
C ILE A 86 18.72 9.52 6.49
N ARG A 87 19.64 10.49 6.36
CA ARG A 87 21.07 10.21 6.41
C ARG A 87 21.50 9.88 7.84
N THR A 88 22.17 8.74 8.01
CA THR A 88 22.75 8.35 9.30
C THR A 88 24.26 8.46 9.28
N LYS A 89 24.89 8.39 10.45
CA LYS A 89 26.35 8.38 10.60
C LYS A 89 27.01 7.11 10.04
N LEU A 90 26.24 6.16 9.53
CA LEU A 90 26.70 4.87 9.01
C LEU A 90 26.86 4.88 7.48
N GLU A 91 26.89 6.07 6.87
CA GLU A 91 27.01 6.24 5.40
C GLU A 91 28.21 5.47 4.81
N ASP A 92 29.34 5.47 5.51
CA ASP A 92 30.60 4.82 5.09
C ASP A 92 30.73 3.33 5.49
N SER A 93 29.69 2.73 6.07
CA SER A 93 29.73 1.31 6.44
C SER A 93 29.53 0.39 5.22
N ASP A 94 29.90 -0.90 5.29
CA ASP A 94 29.59 -1.88 4.23
C ASP A 94 28.16 -2.47 4.35
N GLU A 95 27.30 -1.83 5.14
CA GLU A 95 25.94 -2.31 5.41
C GLU A 95 24.98 -2.08 4.23
N LYS A 96 23.82 -2.75 4.30
CA LYS A 96 22.73 -2.55 3.32
C LYS A 96 22.23 -1.11 3.32
N GLU A 97 21.86 -0.60 2.15
CA GLU A 97 21.34 0.77 2.00
C GLU A 97 20.15 1.07 2.90
N ASP A 98 19.24 0.12 3.11
CA ASP A 98 18.11 0.28 4.02
C ASP A 98 18.52 0.53 5.47
N PHE A 99 19.70 0.05 5.86
CA PHE A 99 20.28 0.26 7.18
C PHE A 99 21.02 1.60 7.29
N LYS A 100 21.70 2.00 6.21
CA LYS A 100 22.37 3.30 6.10
C LYS A 100 21.39 4.46 6.06
N PHE A 101 20.29 4.26 5.34
CA PHE A 101 19.31 5.28 5.02
C PHE A 101 17.90 4.79 5.40
N PRO A 102 17.55 4.76 6.69
CA PRO A 102 16.23 4.30 7.12
C PRO A 102 15.12 5.22 6.59
N VAL A 103 13.96 4.62 6.32
CA VAL A 103 12.76 5.34 5.84
C VAL A 103 12.21 6.23 6.96
N LEU A 104 12.00 7.51 6.65
CA LEU A 104 11.42 8.47 7.58
C LEU A 104 9.92 8.18 7.73
N LEU A 105 9.50 7.79 8.94
CA LEU A 105 8.10 7.49 9.25
C LEU A 105 7.60 8.34 10.44
N PRO A 106 6.31 8.73 10.44
CA PRO A 106 5.73 9.47 11.55
C PRO A 106 5.52 8.56 12.77
N ALA A 107 5.89 9.02 13.96
CA ALA A 107 5.89 8.19 15.18
C ALA A 107 4.51 7.61 15.56
N ASN A 108 3.43 8.39 15.44
CA ASN A 108 2.11 8.02 15.98
C ASN A 108 1.09 7.54 14.93
N ASP A 109 1.32 7.83 13.64
CA ASP A 109 0.37 7.50 12.57
C ASP A 109 0.48 6.05 12.07
N VAL A 110 1.61 5.39 12.34
CA VAL A 110 1.98 4.08 11.80
C VAL A 110 1.37 2.92 12.60
N VAL A 111 0.81 3.11 13.79
CA VAL A 111 0.32 1.97 14.59
C VAL A 111 -1.20 2.00 14.75
N GLU A 112 -1.81 3.15 15.03
CA GLU A 112 -3.19 3.14 15.52
C GLU A 112 -4.25 3.41 14.44
N ASN A 113 -3.98 4.27 13.44
CA ASN A 113 -5.07 4.89 12.66
C ASN A 113 -5.00 4.74 11.14
N PHE A 114 -3.85 4.38 10.56
CA PHE A 114 -3.74 4.33 9.11
C PHE A 114 -4.21 3.01 8.49
N TRP A 115 -4.05 1.91 9.21
CA TRP A 115 -3.94 0.59 8.60
C TRP A 115 -5.28 -0.07 8.28
N ILE A 116 -6.29 0.05 9.14
CA ILE A 116 -7.56 -0.68 8.94
C ILE A 116 -8.63 0.19 8.26
N ILE A 117 -8.71 1.48 8.60
CA ILE A 117 -9.81 2.37 8.17
C ILE A 117 -9.44 3.16 6.90
N LYS A 118 -8.21 3.68 6.81
CA LYS A 118 -7.80 4.57 5.72
C LYS A 118 -7.31 3.82 4.48
N ALA A 119 -6.65 2.67 4.64
CA ALA A 119 -6.33 1.79 3.50
C ALA A 119 -7.58 1.39 2.72
N LYS A 120 -8.66 0.96 3.41
CA LYS A 120 -9.96 0.68 2.76
C LYS A 120 -10.52 1.87 2.00
N LYS A 121 -10.35 3.10 2.51
CA LYS A 121 -10.80 4.33 1.86
C LYS A 121 -9.99 4.63 0.60
N LEU A 122 -8.66 4.53 0.67
CA LEU A 122 -7.76 4.69 -0.48
C LEU A 122 -8.06 3.65 -1.56
N VAL A 123 -8.22 2.39 -1.16
CA VAL A 123 -8.60 1.28 -2.05
C VAL A 123 -9.94 1.55 -2.72
N LYS A 124 -10.96 1.95 -1.96
CA LYS A 124 -12.27 2.30 -2.53
C LYS A 124 -12.17 3.48 -3.49
N GLN A 125 -11.34 4.48 -3.20
CA GLN A 125 -11.12 5.62 -4.08
C GLN A 125 -10.49 5.16 -5.41
N VAL A 126 -9.38 4.43 -5.37
CA VAL A 126 -8.70 3.92 -6.57
C VAL A 126 -9.62 3.00 -7.39
N LEU A 127 -10.35 2.10 -6.73
CA LEU A 127 -11.34 1.24 -7.40
C LEU A 127 -12.50 2.04 -7.99
N ASN A 128 -12.98 3.07 -7.29
CA ASN A 128 -14.02 3.97 -7.80
C ASN A 128 -13.53 4.90 -8.92
N GLU A 129 -12.23 5.07 -9.13
CA GLU A 129 -11.69 5.78 -10.29
C GLU A 129 -11.49 4.82 -11.48
N CYS A 130 -11.32 3.52 -11.22
CA CYS A 130 -11.15 2.48 -12.24
C CYS A 130 -12.44 2.21 -13.05
N VAL A 131 -12.44 2.58 -14.33
CA VAL A 131 -13.59 2.38 -15.25
C VAL A 131 -13.97 0.91 -15.39
N THR A 132 -13.02 0.00 -15.42
CA THR A 132 -13.31 -1.45 -15.50
C THR A 132 -13.98 -1.96 -14.23
N PHE A 133 -13.57 -1.50 -13.06
CA PHE A 133 -14.24 -1.84 -11.80
C PHE A 133 -15.66 -1.26 -11.75
N LYS A 134 -15.86 -0.04 -12.26
CA LYS A 134 -17.21 0.54 -12.43
C LYS A 134 -18.09 -0.32 -13.34
N ARG A 135 -17.56 -0.76 -14.49
CA ARG A 135 -18.26 -1.64 -15.44
C ARG A 135 -18.59 -3.00 -14.82
N TYR A 136 -17.65 -3.61 -14.10
CA TYR A 136 -17.87 -4.87 -13.39
C TYR A 136 -18.98 -4.74 -12.32
N LYS A 137 -19.04 -3.60 -11.62
CA LYS A 137 -20.06 -3.33 -10.61
C LYS A 137 -21.40 -2.86 -11.19
N ALA A 138 -21.46 -2.50 -12.47
CA ALA A 138 -22.70 -2.03 -13.09
C ALA A 138 -23.73 -3.16 -13.14
N LYS A 139 -24.98 -2.85 -12.74
CA LYS A 139 -26.09 -3.80 -12.87
C LYS A 139 -26.39 -4.04 -14.34
N HIS A 140 -26.80 -5.27 -14.67
CA HIS A 140 -27.29 -5.58 -16.02
C HIS A 140 -28.48 -4.68 -16.33
N VAL A 141 -28.48 -4.05 -17.51
CA VAL A 141 -29.65 -3.31 -18.00
C VAL A 141 -30.66 -4.34 -18.45
N GLU A 142 -31.77 -4.46 -17.73
CA GLU A 142 -32.93 -5.19 -18.22
C GLU A 142 -33.49 -4.44 -19.41
N VAL A 143 -33.28 -5.02 -20.60
CA VAL A 143 -33.84 -4.48 -21.84
C VAL A 143 -35.30 -4.91 -21.87
N PRO A 144 -36.27 -3.97 -21.89
CA PRO A 144 -37.67 -4.35 -22.04
C PRO A 144 -37.80 -5.13 -23.34
N PHE A 145 -38.43 -6.30 -23.27
CA PHE A 145 -38.66 -7.13 -24.44
C PHE A 145 -39.56 -6.36 -25.42
N ALA A 146 -39.14 -6.24 -26.68
CA ALA A 146 -39.97 -5.62 -27.69
C ALA A 146 -41.27 -6.44 -27.82
N PRO A 147 -42.45 -5.79 -27.84
CA PRO A 147 -43.69 -6.53 -27.99
C PRO A 147 -43.65 -7.33 -29.30
N LEU A 148 -44.07 -8.59 -29.24
CA LEU A 148 -44.14 -9.46 -30.42
C LEU A 148 -45.03 -8.81 -31.50
N PRO A 149 -44.66 -8.89 -32.80
CA PRO A 149 -45.52 -8.44 -33.88
C PRO A 149 -46.88 -9.11 -33.79
N ARG A 150 -47.95 -8.35 -34.01
CA ARG A 150 -49.30 -8.92 -34.11
C ARG A 150 -49.43 -9.60 -35.48
N GLU A 151 -50.02 -10.78 -35.49
CA GLU A 151 -50.40 -11.52 -36.71
C GLU A 151 -51.37 -10.70 -37.58
#